data_AF-A0A3M6K2A7-F1
#
_entry.id   AF-A0A3M6K2A7-F1
#
_cell.length_a   1.000
_cell.length_b   1.000
_cell.length_c   1.000
_cell.angle_alpha   90.00
_cell.angle_beta   90.00
_cell.angle_gamma   90.00
#
_symmetry.space_group_name_H-M   'P 1'
#
loop_
_entity.id
_entity.type
_entity.pdbx_description
1 polymer ?
#
loop_
_entity_poly.entity_id
_entity_poly.type
_entity_poly.pdbx_seq_one_letter_code
_entity_poly.pdbx_strand_id
1 'polypeptide(L)'
;MSELKLSYPGYVCAPYLHNRDSLELKESWSNSKNIERLFFVTGTFSSESQPYFSTSANHYLLAKFKDSSIVEKELSKHIQEKTSFVFNIHDDLFEREVLGETNFISIYYLEYGEDMDDLIEIAGLLLKREKIEVAGIGNMSTTCSVPSKFTFPYSENMIVIEVASEKSHQSVKKYCDQTQRDVTRKGFTLSNLLSLSILDQLK
;
A
#
# COMPACT_ATOMS: atom_id res chain seq x y z
N MET A 1 12.37 -29.56 1.98
CA MET A 1 11.04 -29.36 2.59
C MET A 1 10.50 -28.08 1.99
N SER A 2 9.37 -28.15 1.28
CA SER A 2 8.73 -26.96 0.71
C SER A 2 8.15 -26.14 1.86
N GLU A 3 8.74 -24.98 2.14
CA GLU A 3 8.17 -23.99 3.04
C GLU A 3 6.77 -23.64 2.54
N LEU A 4 5.76 -23.89 3.37
CA LEU A 4 4.40 -23.44 3.10
C LEU A 4 4.45 -21.91 3.14
N LYS A 5 4.43 -21.27 1.96
CA LYS A 5 4.36 -19.81 1.86
C LYS A 5 3.04 -19.39 2.48
N LEU A 6 3.10 -18.75 3.65
CA LEU A 6 1.91 -18.19 4.30
C LEU A 6 1.30 -17.16 3.35
N SER A 7 0.02 -17.34 3.07
CA SER A 7 -0.76 -16.40 2.28
C SER A 7 -1.41 -15.39 3.21
N TYR A 8 -1.28 -14.12 2.87
CA TYR A 8 -1.84 -13.00 3.61
C TYR A 8 -2.82 -12.21 2.72
N PRO A 9 -3.81 -11.52 3.30
CA PRO A 9 -4.54 -10.47 2.59
C PRO A 9 -3.68 -9.22 2.43
N GLY A 10 -4.12 -8.25 1.63
CA GLY A 10 -3.39 -7.01 1.48
C GLY A 10 -3.74 -6.21 0.24
N TYR A 11 -2.78 -5.43 -0.24
CA TYR A 11 -2.94 -4.52 -1.37
C TYR A 11 -1.92 -4.79 -2.46
N VAL A 12 -2.37 -4.80 -3.70
CA VAL A 12 -1.48 -4.83 -4.87
C VAL A 12 -1.66 -3.58 -5.70
N CYS A 13 -0.53 -2.96 -6.06
CA CYS A 13 -0.47 -1.84 -7.00
C CYS A 13 0.20 -2.33 -8.29
N ALA A 14 -0.57 -2.47 -9.37
CA ALA A 14 -0.03 -2.74 -10.70
C ALA A 14 -0.08 -1.47 -11.57
N PRO A 15 1.00 -1.11 -12.27
CA PRO A 15 1.01 0.02 -13.19
C PRO A 15 -0.10 -0.07 -14.24
N TYR A 16 -0.85 1.02 -14.41
CA TYR A 16 -1.88 1.11 -15.43
C TYR A 16 -1.40 2.00 -16.58
N LEU A 17 -0.84 1.38 -17.61
CA LEU A 17 -0.24 2.06 -18.76
C LEU A 17 -1.17 2.13 -19.97
N HIS A 18 -2.44 1.70 -19.83
CA HIS A 18 -3.40 1.56 -20.92
C HIS A 18 -2.89 0.69 -22.09
N ASN A 19 -1.92 -0.18 -21.82
CA ASN A 19 -1.46 -1.20 -22.75
C ASN A 19 -2.31 -2.47 -22.59
N ARG A 20 -2.13 -3.41 -23.53
CA ARG A 20 -2.86 -4.68 -23.54
C ARG A 20 -2.75 -5.43 -22.20
N ASP A 21 -1.55 -5.55 -21.65
CA ASP A 21 -1.30 -6.29 -20.41
C ASP A 21 -2.06 -5.68 -19.21
N SER A 22 -2.06 -4.34 -19.10
CA SER A 22 -2.76 -3.63 -18.03
C SER A 22 -4.29 -3.71 -18.13
N LEU A 23 -4.82 -3.83 -19.35
CA LEU A 23 -6.26 -4.02 -19.60
C LEU A 23 -6.68 -5.46 -19.29
N GLU A 24 -5.90 -6.46 -19.74
CA GLU A 24 -6.14 -7.87 -19.41
C GLU A 24 -6.07 -8.11 -17.90
N LEU A 25 -5.12 -7.49 -17.20
CA LEU A 25 -5.01 -7.56 -15.74
C LEU A 25 -6.23 -6.93 -15.04
N LYS A 26 -6.69 -5.77 -15.52
CA LYS A 26 -7.90 -5.10 -15.00
C LYS A 26 -9.11 -6.03 -15.11
N GLU A 27 -9.35 -6.61 -16.29
CA GLU A 27 -10.48 -7.52 -16.51
C GLU A 27 -10.37 -8.79 -15.65
N SER A 28 -9.16 -9.36 -15.52
CA SER A 28 -8.93 -10.52 -14.65
C SER A 28 -9.27 -10.21 -13.19
N TRP A 29 -8.79 -9.09 -12.66
CA TRP A 29 -9.02 -8.68 -11.28
C TRP A 29 -10.47 -8.31 -10.98
N SER A 30 -11.15 -7.61 -11.91
CA SER A 30 -12.58 -7.32 -11.78
C SER A 30 -13.41 -8.61 -11.60
N ASN A 31 -13.06 -9.69 -12.32
CA ASN A 31 -13.77 -10.96 -12.27
C ASN A 31 -13.27 -11.93 -11.18
N SER A 32 -12.11 -11.68 -10.57
CA SER A 32 -11.48 -12.58 -9.61
C SER A 32 -12.19 -12.58 -8.26
N LYS A 33 -12.45 -13.76 -7.69
CA LYS A 33 -13.00 -13.88 -6.32
C LYS A 33 -11.98 -13.52 -5.23
N ASN A 34 -10.69 -13.47 -5.60
CA ASN A 34 -9.60 -13.12 -4.69
C ASN A 34 -9.53 -11.61 -4.42
N ILE A 35 -10.05 -10.80 -5.35
CA ILE A 35 -10.07 -9.33 -5.24
C ILE A 35 -11.38 -8.89 -4.62
N GLU A 36 -11.30 -8.22 -3.49
CA GLU A 36 -12.45 -7.65 -2.77
C GLU A 36 -12.86 -6.30 -3.34
N ARG A 37 -11.89 -5.40 -3.51
CA ARG A 37 -12.07 -4.05 -4.03
C ARG A 37 -11.02 -3.77 -5.08
N LEU A 38 -11.40 -3.04 -6.13
CA LEU A 38 -10.48 -2.63 -7.19
C LEU A 38 -10.66 -1.14 -7.45
N PHE A 39 -9.55 -0.41 -7.50
CA PHE A 39 -9.53 1.04 -7.66
C PHE A 39 -8.59 1.46 -8.78
N PHE A 40 -8.96 2.55 -9.44
CA PHE A 40 -8.04 3.32 -10.25
C PHE A 40 -7.45 4.44 -9.38
N VAL A 41 -6.13 4.49 -9.23
CA VAL A 41 -5.46 5.40 -8.29
C VAL A 41 -4.33 6.17 -8.93
N THR A 42 -4.03 7.33 -8.34
CA THR A 42 -2.79 8.07 -8.62
C THR A 42 -1.80 7.86 -7.48
N GLY A 43 -0.61 7.37 -7.82
CA GLY A 43 0.47 7.12 -6.88
C GLY A 43 1.41 8.31 -6.78
N THR A 44 1.68 8.76 -5.55
CA THR A 44 2.68 9.78 -5.24
C THR A 44 3.72 9.15 -4.31
N PHE A 45 4.94 8.97 -4.81
CA PHE A 45 6.06 8.41 -4.04
C PHE A 45 6.77 9.50 -3.24
N SER A 46 7.32 9.11 -2.08
CA SER A 46 8.24 9.97 -1.35
C SER A 46 9.57 10.12 -2.12
N SER A 47 10.20 11.28 -1.96
CA SER A 47 11.54 11.53 -2.53
C SER A 47 12.60 10.59 -1.97
N GLU A 48 12.39 10.06 -0.76
CA GLU A 48 13.35 9.18 -0.06
C GLU A 48 13.28 7.73 -0.57
N SER A 49 12.09 7.29 -1.01
CA SER A 49 11.89 5.93 -1.49
C SER A 49 12.16 5.78 -2.99
N GLN A 50 12.04 6.87 -3.74
CA GLN A 50 12.22 6.91 -5.19
C GLN A 50 13.54 6.29 -5.70
N PRO A 51 14.71 6.46 -5.05
CA PRO A 51 15.96 5.85 -5.51
C PRO A 51 15.97 4.32 -5.47
N TYR A 52 15.10 3.69 -4.67
CA TYR A 52 15.05 2.24 -4.50
C TYR A 52 14.18 1.53 -5.54
N PHE A 53 13.44 2.26 -6.36
CA PHE A 53 12.57 1.69 -7.38
C PHE A 53 12.96 2.25 -8.75
N SER A 54 13.33 1.35 -9.66
CA SER A 54 13.88 1.67 -10.99
C SER A 54 13.01 2.65 -11.75
N THR A 55 11.69 2.44 -11.65
CA THR A 55 10.68 3.19 -12.38
C THR A 55 9.35 3.13 -11.62
N SER A 56 8.70 4.29 -11.50
CA SER A 56 7.31 4.42 -11.05
C SER A 56 6.41 4.85 -12.22
N ALA A 57 5.14 4.46 -12.14
CA ALA A 57 4.05 5.04 -12.92
C ALA A 57 3.33 6.11 -12.10
N ASN A 58 2.54 6.96 -12.78
CA ASN A 58 1.66 7.92 -12.12
C ASN A 58 0.33 7.28 -11.73
N HIS A 59 -0.14 6.33 -12.53
CA HIS A 59 -1.44 5.68 -12.37
C HIS A 59 -1.28 4.18 -12.16
N TYR A 60 -2.07 3.64 -11.22
CA TYR A 60 -2.07 2.24 -10.86
C TYR A 60 -3.49 1.69 -10.77
N LEU A 61 -3.61 0.38 -10.99
CA LEU A 61 -4.71 -0.42 -10.47
C LEU A 61 -4.32 -0.84 -9.05
N LEU A 62 -5.12 -0.44 -8.08
CA LEU A 62 -4.99 -0.84 -6.69
C LEU A 62 -6.06 -1.87 -6.37
N ALA A 63 -5.66 -3.08 -5.99
CA ALA A 63 -6.61 -4.13 -5.63
C ALA A 63 -6.39 -4.58 -4.18
N LYS A 64 -7.47 -4.64 -3.39
CA LYS A 64 -7.49 -5.29 -2.07
C LYS A 64 -7.73 -6.78 -2.29
N PHE A 65 -6.81 -7.63 -1.86
CA PHE A 65 -6.84 -9.07 -2.10
C PHE A 65 -6.90 -9.88 -0.80
N LYS A 66 -7.39 -11.13 -0.91
CA LYS A 66 -7.47 -12.09 0.20
C LYS A 66 -6.26 -13.01 0.31
N ASP A 67 -5.70 -13.40 -0.84
CA ASP A 67 -4.60 -14.36 -0.93
C ASP A 67 -3.46 -13.79 -1.80
N SER A 68 -2.30 -13.58 -1.18
CA SER A 68 -1.10 -13.03 -1.81
C SER A 68 -0.49 -13.99 -2.83
N SER A 69 -0.56 -15.30 -2.61
CA SER A 69 0.01 -16.30 -3.52
C SER A 69 -0.68 -16.30 -4.88
N ILE A 70 -2.00 -16.08 -4.90
CA ILE A 70 -2.76 -15.93 -6.15
C ILE A 70 -2.35 -14.66 -6.89
N VAL A 71 -2.28 -13.52 -6.20
CA VAL A 71 -1.94 -12.22 -6.81
C VAL A 71 -0.51 -12.21 -7.36
N GLU A 72 0.46 -12.71 -6.59
CA GLU A 72 1.85 -12.80 -7.04
C GLU A 72 1.97 -13.67 -8.29
N LYS A 73 1.22 -14.77 -8.37
CA LYS A 73 1.18 -15.62 -9.57
C LYS A 73 0.56 -14.91 -10.76
N GLU A 74 -0.48 -14.09 -10.58
CA GLU A 74 -1.05 -13.29 -11.66
C GLU A 74 -0.11 -12.17 -12.13
N LEU A 75 0.56 -11.48 -11.20
CA LEU A 75 1.56 -10.46 -11.51
C LEU A 75 2.76 -11.05 -12.25
N SER A 76 3.21 -12.26 -11.89
CA SER A 76 4.32 -12.92 -12.58
C SER A 76 4.07 -13.19 -14.07
N LYS A 77 2.80 -13.18 -14.51
CA LYS A 77 2.42 -13.30 -15.92
C LYS A 77 2.40 -11.97 -16.66
N HIS A 78 2.29 -10.84 -15.94
CA HIS A 78 2.13 -9.50 -16.47
C HIS A 78 3.25 -8.59 -15.97
N ILE A 79 4.51 -9.04 -16.08
CA ILE A 79 5.67 -8.27 -15.64
C ILE A 79 5.85 -7.08 -16.57
N GLN A 80 5.86 -5.88 -15.99
CA GLN A 80 6.03 -4.62 -16.71
C GLN A 80 7.36 -3.95 -16.36
N GLU A 81 7.78 -2.98 -17.19
CA GLU A 81 8.94 -2.13 -16.92
C GLU A 81 8.74 -1.22 -15.71
N LYS A 82 7.49 -0.90 -15.37
CA LYS A 82 7.12 -0.12 -14.19
C LYS A 82 6.93 -1.05 -13.00
N THR A 83 7.43 -0.63 -11.84
CA THR A 83 7.40 -1.45 -10.62
C THR A 83 5.96 -1.70 -10.17
N SER A 84 5.61 -2.96 -9.96
CA SER A 84 4.41 -3.37 -9.22
C SER A 84 4.77 -3.61 -7.76
N PHE A 85 3.85 -3.29 -6.86
CA PHE A 85 4.04 -3.41 -5.42
C PHE A 85 2.98 -4.32 -4.83
N VAL A 86 3.37 -5.23 -3.95
CA VAL A 86 2.46 -6.08 -3.17
C VAL A 86 2.74 -5.79 -1.71
N PHE A 87 1.72 -5.36 -0.98
CA PHE A 87 1.75 -5.10 0.44
C PHE A 87 0.93 -6.20 1.12
N ASN A 88 1.59 -7.13 1.80
CA ASN A 88 0.94 -8.17 2.56
C ASN A 88 0.67 -7.66 3.97
N ILE A 89 -0.58 -7.68 4.42
CA ILE A 89 -0.95 -7.28 5.78
C ILE A 89 -0.96 -8.53 6.64
N HIS A 90 -0.09 -8.54 7.66
CA HIS A 90 0.05 -9.66 8.59
C HIS A 90 -0.93 -9.55 9.75
N ASP A 91 -1.03 -8.34 10.31
CA ASP A 91 -1.89 -8.03 11.43
C ASP A 91 -2.51 -6.65 11.27
N ASP A 92 -3.76 -6.53 11.71
CA ASP A 92 -4.45 -5.24 11.80
C ASP A 92 -4.07 -4.55 13.12
N LEU A 93 -3.66 -3.28 13.03
CA LEU A 93 -3.51 -2.43 14.22
C LEU A 93 -4.89 -2.05 14.76
N PHE A 94 -5.81 -1.70 13.86
CA PHE A 94 -7.22 -1.48 14.17
C PHE A 94 -8.05 -1.34 12.89
N GLU A 95 -9.36 -1.57 13.03
CA GLU A 95 -10.41 -1.23 12.08
C GLU A 95 -11.57 -0.59 12.85
N ARG A 96 -12.14 0.48 12.29
CA ARG A 96 -13.31 1.15 12.87
C ARG A 96 -14.15 1.84 11.80
N GLU A 97 -15.41 2.10 12.13
CA GLU A 97 -16.26 2.93 11.30
C GLU A 97 -15.85 4.40 11.38
N VAL A 98 -15.77 5.04 10.21
CA VAL A 98 -15.55 6.48 10.07
C VAL A 98 -16.58 7.06 9.10
N LEU A 99 -16.82 8.36 9.17
CA LEU A 99 -17.75 9.02 8.26
C LEU A 99 -17.14 9.21 6.87
N GLY A 100 -17.86 8.73 5.85
CA GLY A 100 -17.50 8.85 4.44
C GLY A 100 -16.90 7.58 3.87
N GLU A 101 -16.47 7.64 2.61
CA GLU A 101 -15.86 6.51 1.91
C GLU A 101 -14.34 6.64 1.87
N THR A 102 -13.65 5.50 1.90
CA THR A 102 -12.20 5.43 1.72
C THR A 102 -11.82 6.02 0.37
N ASN A 103 -11.07 7.11 0.36
CA ASN A 103 -10.63 7.76 -0.88
C ASN A 103 -9.11 7.92 -0.97
N PHE A 104 -8.39 7.45 0.05
CA PHE A 104 -6.95 7.58 0.11
C PHE A 104 -6.34 6.43 0.90
N ILE A 105 -5.29 5.84 0.34
CA ILE A 105 -4.48 4.81 1.02
C ILE A 105 -3.07 5.35 1.13
N SER A 106 -2.51 5.32 2.33
CA SER A 106 -1.14 5.78 2.57
C SER A 106 -0.30 4.67 3.16
N ILE A 107 0.91 4.52 2.63
CA ILE A 107 1.82 3.44 2.96
C ILE A 107 3.10 4.06 3.50
N TYR A 108 3.53 3.52 4.63
CA TYR A 108 4.68 3.97 5.39
C TYR A 108 5.60 2.80 5.70
N TYR A 109 6.82 3.13 6.11
CA TYR A 109 7.78 2.17 6.63
C TYR A 109 8.42 2.71 7.90
N LEU A 110 8.84 1.79 8.78
CA LEU A 110 9.67 2.09 9.95
C LEU A 110 11.12 1.74 9.64
N GLU A 111 12.03 2.70 9.88
CA GLU A 111 13.47 2.50 9.60
C GLU A 111 14.15 1.57 10.60
N TYR A 112 13.64 1.52 11.83
CA TYR A 112 14.09 0.61 12.87
C TYR A 112 13.02 -0.45 13.12
N GLY A 113 13.46 -1.67 13.40
CA GLY A 113 12.56 -2.73 13.85
C GLY A 113 12.02 -2.32 15.22
N GLU A 114 10.76 -1.93 15.24
CA GLU A 114 10.07 -1.51 16.45
C GLU A 114 9.43 -2.73 17.11
N ASP A 115 9.51 -2.80 18.43
CA ASP A 115 8.95 -3.93 19.18
C ASP A 115 7.42 -3.81 19.28
N MET A 116 6.78 -4.78 19.93
CA MET A 116 5.33 -4.76 20.06
C MET A 116 4.80 -3.55 20.85
N ASP A 117 5.58 -3.01 21.79
CA ASP A 117 5.15 -1.87 22.60
C ASP A 117 5.14 -0.59 21.75
N ASP A 118 6.16 -0.42 20.91
CA ASP A 118 6.25 0.67 19.93
C ASP A 118 5.06 0.63 18.95
N LEU A 119 4.73 -0.54 18.40
CA LEU A 119 3.58 -0.71 17.49
C LEU A 119 2.24 -0.36 18.15
N ILE A 120 2.07 -0.70 19.43
CA ILE A 120 0.88 -0.32 20.21
C ILE A 120 0.82 1.20 20.38
N GLU A 121 1.95 1.86 20.64
CA GLU A 121 1.98 3.32 20.77
C GLU A 121 1.66 4.00 19.42
N ILE A 122 2.24 3.52 18.31
CA ILE A 122 1.90 3.98 16.96
C ILE A 122 0.41 3.81 16.69
N ALA A 123 -0.15 2.63 16.96
CA ALA A 123 -1.58 2.39 16.80
C ALA A 123 -2.41 3.38 17.62
N GLY A 124 -2.02 3.66 18.86
CA GLY A 124 -2.65 4.66 19.72
C GLY A 124 -2.56 6.09 19.18
N LEU A 125 -1.48 6.44 18.48
CA LEU A 125 -1.32 7.75 17.81
C LEU A 125 -2.19 7.84 16.54
N LEU A 126 -2.25 6.78 15.75
CA LEU A 126 -3.09 6.68 14.56
C LEU A 126 -4.58 6.64 14.92
N LEU A 127 -4.98 5.98 16.01
CA LEU A 127 -6.36 5.93 16.47
C LEU A 127 -6.92 7.31 16.83
N LYS A 128 -6.09 8.25 17.28
CA LYS A 128 -6.50 9.65 17.55
C LYS A 128 -6.86 10.43 16.29
N ARG A 129 -6.59 9.88 15.11
CA ARG A 129 -6.83 10.50 13.80
C ARG A 129 -8.18 10.07 13.24
N GLU A 130 -9.23 10.83 13.53
CA GLU A 130 -10.64 10.52 13.25
C GLU A 130 -10.97 9.98 11.85
N LYS A 131 -10.18 10.33 10.83
CA LYS A 131 -10.40 9.91 9.43
C LYS A 131 -9.74 8.61 9.03
N ILE A 132 -8.86 8.06 9.87
CA ILE A 132 -8.22 6.76 9.61
C ILE A 132 -9.23 5.68 10.01
N GLU A 133 -9.61 4.88 9.02
CA GLU A 133 -10.59 3.79 9.12
C GLU A 133 -9.90 2.50 9.53
N VAL A 134 -8.85 2.15 8.77
CA VAL A 134 -8.08 0.91 8.94
C VAL A 134 -6.61 1.25 9.02
N ALA A 135 -5.88 0.55 9.89
CA ALA A 135 -4.42 0.53 9.89
C ALA A 135 -3.94 -0.90 10.08
N GLY A 136 -2.94 -1.32 9.31
CA GLY A 136 -2.35 -2.65 9.38
C GLY A 136 -0.85 -2.63 9.20
N ILE A 137 -0.18 -3.65 9.73
CA ILE A 137 1.25 -3.88 9.59
C ILE A 137 1.52 -5.03 8.64
N GLY A 138 2.67 -4.98 7.97
CA GLY A 138 2.92 -5.89 6.88
C GLY A 138 4.31 -5.82 6.30
N ASN A 139 4.49 -6.53 5.18
CA ASN A 139 5.68 -6.42 4.36
C ASN A 139 5.35 -6.03 2.92
N MET A 140 6.38 -5.63 2.18
CA MET A 140 6.29 -5.24 0.79
C MET A 140 7.17 -6.13 -0.07
N SER A 141 6.60 -6.71 -1.13
CA SER A 141 7.35 -7.27 -2.25
C SER A 141 7.14 -6.44 -3.51
N THR A 142 8.08 -6.54 -4.45
CA THR A 142 7.99 -5.80 -5.73
C THR A 142 8.25 -6.72 -6.91
N THR A 143 7.64 -6.40 -8.04
CA THR A 143 7.85 -7.11 -9.31
C THR A 143 8.08 -6.10 -10.42
N CYS A 144 9.19 -6.23 -11.14
CA CYS A 144 9.58 -5.33 -12.21
C CYS A 144 10.47 -6.09 -13.21
N SER A 145 10.34 -5.82 -14.51
CA SER A 145 11.28 -6.37 -15.52
C SER A 145 12.65 -5.67 -15.47
N VAL A 146 12.71 -4.45 -14.93
CA VAL A 146 13.94 -3.69 -14.74
C VAL A 146 14.32 -3.73 -13.25
N PRO A 147 15.28 -4.59 -12.85
CA PRO A 147 15.64 -4.72 -11.45
C PRO A 147 16.21 -3.41 -10.90
N SER A 148 15.89 -3.11 -9.65
CA SER A 148 16.49 -1.97 -8.96
C SER A 148 17.97 -2.24 -8.68
N LYS A 149 18.77 -1.19 -8.68
CA LYS A 149 20.19 -1.27 -8.30
C LYS A 149 20.38 -1.56 -6.81
N PHE A 150 19.40 -1.19 -5.99
CA PHE A 150 19.44 -1.32 -4.54
C PHE A 150 18.19 -2.03 -4.05
N THR A 151 18.38 -2.90 -3.06
CA THR A 151 17.25 -3.49 -2.33
C THR A 151 16.73 -2.46 -1.33
N PHE A 152 15.41 -2.29 -1.28
CA PHE A 152 14.79 -1.43 -0.27
C PHE A 152 14.94 -2.11 1.11
N PRO A 153 15.63 -1.49 2.08
CA PRO A 153 16.05 -2.18 3.30
C PRO A 153 14.92 -2.38 4.32
N TYR A 154 13.81 -1.64 4.18
CA TYR A 154 12.75 -1.59 5.18
C TYR A 154 11.51 -2.42 4.79
N SER A 155 11.61 -3.29 3.79
CA SER A 155 10.44 -4.01 3.21
C SER A 155 9.61 -4.79 4.22
N GLU A 156 10.19 -5.22 5.34
CA GLU A 156 9.50 -6.02 6.36
C GLU A 156 8.72 -5.19 7.38
N ASN A 157 8.87 -3.87 7.40
CA ASN A 157 8.28 -2.99 8.43
C ASN A 157 7.28 -2.01 7.82
N MET A 158 6.29 -2.49 7.07
CA MET A 158 5.28 -1.64 6.42
C MET A 158 4.11 -1.34 7.34
N ILE A 159 3.61 -0.12 7.23
CA ILE A 159 2.32 0.29 7.80
C ILE A 159 1.44 0.80 6.65
N VAL A 160 0.26 0.22 6.50
CA VAL A 160 -0.75 0.65 5.53
C VAL A 160 -1.91 1.27 6.30
N ILE A 161 -2.36 2.44 5.88
CA ILE A 161 -3.57 3.08 6.44
C ILE A 161 -4.58 3.40 5.34
N GLU A 162 -5.85 3.17 5.66
CA GLU A 162 -7.02 3.57 4.86
C GLU A 162 -7.62 4.84 5.47
N VAL A 163 -7.83 5.87 4.65
CA VAL A 163 -8.38 7.16 5.08
C VAL A 163 -9.67 7.45 4.33
N ALA A 164 -10.74 7.70 5.08
CA ALA A 164 -12.03 8.11 4.55
C ALA A 164 -12.23 9.61 4.75
N SER A 165 -12.56 10.33 3.68
CA SER A 165 -12.71 11.78 3.75
C SER A 165 -13.33 12.35 2.49
N GLU A 166 -14.38 13.16 2.61
CA GLU A 166 -14.96 13.91 1.47
C GLU A 166 -14.09 15.09 0.98
N LYS A 167 -13.00 15.40 1.69
CA LYS A 167 -12.06 16.45 1.28
C LYS A 167 -11.23 16.04 0.05
N SER A 168 -10.68 17.03 -0.64
CA SER A 168 -9.77 16.81 -1.78
C SER A 168 -8.55 15.97 -1.41
N HIS A 169 -8.02 15.21 -2.37
CA HIS A 169 -6.82 14.36 -2.19
C HIS A 169 -5.61 15.15 -1.67
N GLN A 170 -5.44 16.41 -2.07
CA GLN A 170 -4.37 17.27 -1.53
C GLN A 170 -4.54 17.56 -0.03
N SER A 171 -5.78 17.71 0.42
CA SER A 171 -6.09 17.93 1.85
C SER A 171 -5.87 16.66 2.66
N VAL A 172 -6.24 15.50 2.10
CA VAL A 172 -6.01 14.20 2.74
C VAL A 172 -4.52 13.88 2.80
N LYS A 173 -3.75 14.15 1.74
CA LYS A 173 -2.29 14.03 1.78
C LYS A 173 -1.67 14.87 2.90
N LYS A 174 -2.05 16.15 3.02
CA LYS A 174 -1.56 17.01 4.13
C LYS A 174 -1.91 16.46 5.51
N TYR A 175 -3.07 15.82 5.65
CA TYR A 175 -3.48 15.16 6.87
C TYR A 175 -2.61 13.92 7.18
N CYS A 176 -2.29 13.12 6.17
CA CYS A 176 -1.35 11.99 6.26
C CYS A 176 0.08 12.47 6.60
N ASP A 177 0.57 13.53 5.95
CA ASP A 177 1.88 14.14 6.23
C ASP A 177 1.94 14.72 7.66
N GLN A 178 0.83 15.26 8.19
CA GLN A 178 0.74 15.70 9.58
C GLN A 178 0.71 14.53 10.55
N THR A 179 0.02 13.45 10.18
CA THR A 179 -0.04 12.21 10.97
C THR A 179 1.35 11.61 11.14
N GLN A 180 2.08 11.45 10.04
CA GLN A 180 3.48 11.01 10.05
C GLN A 180 4.33 11.88 10.97
N ARG A 181 4.30 13.21 10.81
CA ARG A 181 5.09 14.13 11.65
C ARG A 181 4.80 14.00 13.14
N ASP A 182 3.55 13.77 13.51
CA ASP A 182 3.19 13.63 14.92
C ASP A 182 3.62 12.29 15.51
N VAL A 183 3.67 11.23 14.69
CA VAL A 183 4.32 9.95 15.04
C VAL A 183 5.84 10.13 15.19
N THR A 184 6.49 10.80 14.23
CA THR A 184 7.93 11.10 14.32
C THR A 184 8.32 11.95 15.52
N ARG A 185 7.47 12.90 15.92
CA ARG A 185 7.67 13.70 17.13
C ARG A 185 7.60 12.90 18.43
N LYS A 186 7.05 11.68 18.38
CA LYS A 186 7.00 10.75 19.52
C LYS A 186 8.22 9.83 19.60
N GLY A 187 9.08 9.85 18.60
CA GLY A 187 10.33 9.09 18.57
C GLY A 187 10.38 8.02 17.48
N PHE A 188 9.25 7.70 16.86
CA PHE A 188 9.13 6.64 15.87
C PHE A 188 9.48 7.12 14.45
N THR A 189 10.46 6.51 13.80
CA THR A 189 10.91 6.93 12.46
C THR A 189 9.99 6.38 11.36
N LEU A 190 8.76 6.88 11.36
CA LEU A 190 7.75 6.59 10.35
C LEU A 190 7.98 7.46 9.10
N SER A 191 8.31 6.82 7.98
CA SER A 191 8.61 7.49 6.72
C SER A 191 7.58 7.11 5.64
N ASN A 192 7.08 8.10 4.88
CA ASN A 192 6.13 7.82 3.80
C ASN A 192 6.84 7.09 2.66
N LEU A 193 6.23 6.00 2.18
CA LEU A 193 6.67 5.27 0.99
C LEU A 193 5.92 5.76 -0.24
N LEU A 194 4.59 5.66 -0.16
CA LEU A 194 3.66 5.81 -1.27
C LEU A 194 2.32 6.30 -0.75
N SER A 195 1.75 7.27 -1.45
CA SER A 195 0.41 7.77 -1.21
C SER A 195 -0.46 7.53 -2.44
N LEU A 196 -1.60 6.88 -2.26
CA LEU A 196 -2.52 6.46 -3.32
C LEU A 196 -3.83 7.24 -3.18
N SER A 197 -4.07 8.14 -4.14
CA SER A 197 -5.34 8.87 -4.24
C SER A 197 -6.31 8.08 -5.11
N ILE A 198 -7.47 7.71 -4.58
CA ILE A 198 -8.47 6.93 -5.30
C ILE A 198 -9.23 7.85 -6.25
N LEU A 199 -9.13 7.58 -7.54
CA LEU A 199 -9.82 8.35 -8.59
C LEU A 199 -11.16 7.73 -8.97
N ASP A 200 -11.24 6.41 -8.98
CA ASP A 200 -12.44 5.67 -9.35
C ASP A 200 -12.45 4.29 -8.71
N GLN A 201 -13.65 3.77 -8.43
CA GLN A 201 -13.85 2.40 -7.94
C GLN A 201 -14.34 1.53 -9.10
N LEU A 202 -13.56 0.49 -9.39
CA LEU A 202 -13.78 -0.43 -10.50
C LEU A 202 -14.47 -1.74 -10.07
N LYS A 203 -14.41 -2.06 -8.76
CA LYS A 203 -15.08 -3.19 -8.12
C LYS A 203 -15.32 -2.90 -6.63
#